data_AF-A0A258GD43-F1
#
_entry.id   AF-A0A258GD43-F1
#
_cell.length_a   1.000
_cell.length_b   1.000
_cell.length_c   1.000
_cell.angle_alpha   90.00
_cell.angle_beta   90.00
_cell.angle_gamma   90.00
#
_symmetry.space_group_name_H-M   'P 1'
#
loop_
_entity.id
_entity.type
_entity.pdbx_description
1 polymer ?
#
loop_
_entity_poly.entity_id
_entity_poly.type
_entity_poly.pdbx_seq_one_letter_code
_entity_poly.pdbx_strand_id
1 'polypeptide(L)'
;MAHFSFRTAVSRFAAREDGGITALSLQVFMAALVLGGLAVDFGNGFASKTQLQVAADAAAHAAIYTRELHTPDEARAAALEIAALNMSGEKYGTVLTGEDIKFGHWDRDAQLFTVDPASRDAVLVSTKRNAAAGNGVTTYMLGLIGKNEWDVTSGSVFETYYPTCFREGFVAQDRVDMQSNAYFTKGFCIHSQNHVSVSSGNTFEQGVVVSMPDRRDIELPSSGYTSNSGLSDALRDGSYQLRILNRIDDIIRGITTSPNDPQVGIMAPGSLYYRPYITNATPITVKAQGATSLDSSKFKTGRIHFMECKNDMSHKQFGAGFSLVNMVLVTDCRLQFAAGAVIQDAVIITTNADPKSFYSSSDIVIGRDDNCAVGGGVQMVTKGGVVFAAKVNAYGSQIIAAGDISMTANADGIEGVAVVSGGKLDVTSNGAFGFCGGAGMESNFEAAYFRLAR
;
A
#
# COMPACT_ATOMS: atom_id res chain seq x y z
N MET A 1 -82.59 -36.88 -43.86
CA MET A 1 -81.56 -36.95 -42.80
C MET A 1 -80.31 -37.58 -43.40
N ALA A 2 -79.24 -36.79 -43.55
CA ALA A 2 -78.01 -37.24 -44.21
C ALA A 2 -77.10 -37.96 -43.20
N HIS A 3 -76.88 -39.26 -43.38
CA HIS A 3 -75.81 -40.00 -42.72
C HIS A 3 -74.47 -39.62 -43.36
N PHE A 4 -73.77 -38.65 -42.78
CA PHE A 4 -72.37 -38.40 -43.12
C PHE A 4 -71.52 -39.57 -42.62
N SER A 5 -70.93 -40.33 -43.54
CA SER A 5 -70.05 -41.45 -43.22
C SER A 5 -68.77 -40.96 -42.55
N PHE A 6 -68.57 -41.34 -41.29
CA PHE A 6 -67.39 -41.02 -40.47
C PHE A 6 -66.07 -41.38 -41.17
N ARG A 7 -66.05 -42.46 -41.97
CA ARG A 7 -64.88 -42.89 -42.74
C ARG A 7 -64.44 -41.87 -43.81
N THR A 8 -65.39 -41.20 -44.44
CA THR A 8 -65.12 -40.22 -45.51
C THR A 8 -64.65 -38.88 -44.95
N ALA A 9 -65.08 -38.53 -43.73
CA ALA A 9 -64.59 -37.36 -43.01
C ALA A 9 -63.14 -37.55 -42.54
N VAL A 10 -62.79 -38.75 -42.06
CA VAL A 10 -61.43 -39.09 -41.62
C VAL A 10 -60.44 -39.14 -42.79
N SER A 11 -60.82 -39.71 -43.95
CA SER A 11 -59.93 -39.73 -45.13
C SER A 11 -59.69 -38.33 -45.70
N ARG A 12 -60.71 -37.46 -45.70
CA ARG A 12 -60.57 -36.05 -46.08
C ARG A 12 -59.73 -35.25 -45.09
N PHE A 13 -59.82 -35.52 -43.79
CA PHE A 13 -58.97 -34.87 -42.79
C PHE A 13 -57.50 -35.31 -42.93
N ALA A 14 -57.24 -36.60 -43.18
CA ALA A 14 -55.89 -37.13 -43.39
C ALA A 14 -55.23 -36.65 -44.70
N ALA A 15 -56.03 -36.28 -45.72
CA ALA A 15 -55.55 -35.76 -47.00
C ALA A 15 -55.47 -34.21 -47.06
N ARG A 16 -55.76 -33.51 -45.96
CA ARG A 16 -55.69 -32.04 -45.91
C ARG A 16 -54.26 -31.57 -45.65
N GLU A 17 -53.74 -30.76 -46.56
CA GLU A 17 -52.43 -30.11 -46.43
C GLU A 17 -52.50 -28.73 -45.75
N ASP A 18 -53.72 -28.23 -45.50
CA ASP A 18 -54.00 -26.91 -44.90
C ASP A 18 -53.27 -26.68 -43.55
N GLY A 19 -52.89 -27.74 -42.84
CA GLY A 19 -52.17 -27.68 -41.56
C GLY A 19 -50.64 -27.64 -41.67
N GLY A 20 -50.06 -27.90 -42.85
CA GLY A 20 -48.60 -28.00 -43.04
C GLY A 20 -47.85 -26.70 -42.74
N ILE A 21 -48.44 -25.56 -43.13
CA ILE A 21 -47.89 -24.23 -42.82
C ILE A 21 -47.90 -23.97 -41.31
N THR A 22 -48.89 -24.47 -40.57
CA THR A 22 -48.96 -24.32 -39.11
C THR A 22 -47.84 -25.11 -38.43
N ALA A 23 -47.61 -26.36 -38.86
CA ALA A 23 -46.50 -27.17 -38.37
C ALA A 23 -45.14 -26.52 -38.69
N LEU A 24 -44.91 -26.08 -39.93
CA LEU A 24 -43.68 -25.36 -40.29
C LEU A 24 -43.49 -24.08 -39.47
N SER A 25 -44.56 -23.31 -39.26
CA SER A 25 -44.52 -22.07 -38.47
C SER A 25 -44.16 -22.34 -37.01
N LEU A 26 -44.67 -23.43 -36.42
CA LEU A 26 -44.27 -23.90 -35.09
C LEU A 26 -42.79 -24.27 -35.03
N GLN A 27 -42.28 -25.00 -36.02
CA GLN A 27 -40.86 -25.34 -36.11
C GLN A 27 -39.97 -24.09 -36.24
N VAL A 28 -40.32 -23.15 -37.12
CA VAL A 28 -39.57 -21.89 -37.32
C VAL A 28 -39.63 -21.00 -36.08
N PHE A 29 -40.79 -20.93 -35.42
CA PHE A 29 -40.96 -20.19 -34.17
C PHE A 29 -40.09 -20.78 -33.05
N MET A 30 -40.09 -22.09 -32.87
CA MET A 30 -39.21 -22.76 -31.91
C MET A 30 -37.74 -22.54 -32.22
N ALA A 31 -37.34 -22.62 -33.50
CA ALA A 31 -35.97 -22.33 -33.91
C ALA A 31 -35.57 -20.87 -33.61
N ALA A 32 -36.46 -19.91 -33.88
CA ALA A 32 -36.24 -18.51 -33.57
C ALA A 32 -36.13 -18.24 -32.07
N LEU A 33 -36.98 -18.89 -31.24
CA LEU A 33 -36.90 -18.81 -29.78
C LEU A 33 -35.61 -19.42 -29.22
N VAL A 34 -35.12 -20.52 -29.79
CA VAL A 34 -33.86 -21.13 -29.36
C VAL A 34 -32.67 -20.24 -29.72
N LEU A 35 -32.63 -19.69 -30.94
CA LEU A 35 -31.55 -18.80 -31.36
C LEU A 35 -31.58 -17.45 -30.62
N GLY A 36 -32.77 -16.84 -30.48
CA GLY A 36 -32.95 -15.63 -29.67
C GLY A 36 -32.66 -15.88 -28.19
N GLY A 37 -33.06 -17.04 -27.69
CA GLY A 37 -32.81 -17.46 -26.32
C GLY A 37 -31.34 -17.65 -26.00
N LEU A 38 -30.57 -18.20 -26.94
CA LEU A 38 -29.11 -18.28 -26.80
C LEU A 38 -28.51 -16.89 -26.61
N ALA A 39 -28.95 -15.88 -27.37
CA ALA A 39 -28.45 -14.52 -27.24
C ALA A 39 -28.82 -13.88 -25.88
N VAL A 40 -30.08 -14.02 -25.46
CA VAL A 40 -30.58 -13.46 -24.19
C VAL A 40 -29.90 -14.13 -22.98
N ASP A 41 -29.84 -15.46 -22.97
CA ASP A 41 -29.29 -16.22 -21.85
C ASP A 41 -27.77 -16.12 -21.78
N PHE A 42 -27.09 -16.02 -22.93
CA PHE A 42 -25.66 -15.67 -22.96
C PHE A 42 -25.43 -14.28 -22.36
N GLY A 43 -26.25 -13.29 -22.71
CA GLY A 43 -26.20 -11.95 -22.11
C GLY A 43 -26.39 -11.99 -20.59
N ASN A 44 -27.36 -12.76 -20.10
CA ASN A 44 -27.60 -12.95 -18.67
C ASN A 44 -26.42 -13.65 -17.95
N GLY A 45 -25.86 -14.69 -18.57
CA GLY A 45 -24.68 -15.39 -18.06
C GLY A 45 -23.47 -14.46 -17.97
N PHE A 46 -23.24 -13.64 -19.00
CA PHE A 46 -22.15 -12.65 -18.99
C PHE A 46 -22.37 -11.55 -17.94
N ALA A 47 -23.59 -11.02 -17.82
CA ALA A 47 -23.92 -10.06 -16.77
C ALA A 47 -23.71 -10.63 -15.36
N SER A 48 -24.11 -11.88 -15.13
CA SER A 48 -23.86 -12.61 -13.88
C SER A 48 -22.37 -12.82 -13.63
N LYS A 49 -21.58 -13.09 -14.67
CA LYS A 49 -20.11 -13.20 -14.57
C LYS A 49 -19.46 -11.88 -14.15
N THR A 50 -19.91 -10.76 -14.71
CA THR A 50 -19.42 -9.42 -14.33
C THR A 50 -19.76 -9.11 -12.87
N GLN A 51 -20.96 -9.44 -12.40
CA GLN A 51 -21.33 -9.29 -10.97
C GLN A 51 -20.43 -10.14 -10.06
N LEU A 52 -20.16 -11.39 -10.45
CA LEU A 52 -19.24 -12.27 -9.74
C LEU A 52 -17.81 -11.73 -9.71
N GLN A 53 -17.36 -11.08 -10.78
CA GLN A 53 -16.03 -10.45 -10.82
C GLN A 53 -15.95 -9.27 -9.84
N VAL A 54 -16.95 -8.38 -9.82
CA VAL A 54 -17.00 -7.26 -8.88
C VAL A 54 -16.98 -7.75 -7.43
N ALA A 55 -17.76 -8.79 -7.12
CA ALA A 55 -17.75 -9.41 -5.80
C ALA A 55 -16.39 -10.04 -5.46
N ALA A 56 -15.72 -10.70 -6.42
CA ALA A 56 -14.40 -11.28 -6.22
C ALA A 56 -13.33 -10.20 -5.98
N ASP A 57 -13.33 -9.12 -6.77
CA ASP A 57 -12.37 -8.03 -6.64
C ASP A 57 -12.53 -7.30 -5.29
N ALA A 58 -13.77 -7.00 -4.90
CA ALA A 58 -14.05 -6.35 -3.62
C ALA A 58 -13.67 -7.25 -2.43
N ALA A 59 -14.02 -8.53 -2.48
CA ALA A 59 -13.68 -9.49 -1.43
C ALA A 59 -12.16 -9.74 -1.34
N ALA A 60 -11.47 -9.84 -2.49
CA ALA A 60 -10.01 -10.00 -2.53
C ALA A 60 -9.29 -8.78 -1.96
N HIS A 61 -9.72 -7.57 -2.32
CA HIS A 61 -9.16 -6.34 -1.76
C HIS A 61 -9.38 -6.26 -0.23
N ALA A 62 -10.58 -6.58 0.24
CA ALA A 62 -10.87 -6.60 1.68
C ALA A 62 -10.06 -7.66 2.43
N ALA A 63 -9.88 -8.84 1.84
CA ALA A 63 -9.07 -9.91 2.39
C ALA A 63 -7.61 -9.47 2.56
N ILE A 64 -6.96 -9.00 1.48
CA ILE A 64 -5.54 -8.61 1.51
C ILE A 64 -5.31 -7.40 2.43
N TYR A 65 -6.23 -6.43 2.42
CA TYR A 65 -6.15 -5.25 3.28
C TYR A 65 -6.21 -5.61 4.76
N THR A 66 -7.16 -6.46 5.13
CA THR A 66 -7.30 -6.92 6.53
C THR A 66 -6.12 -7.79 6.92
N ARG A 67 -5.67 -8.66 6.00
CA ARG A 67 -4.54 -9.58 6.19
C ARG A 67 -3.20 -8.87 6.47
N GLU A 68 -3.05 -7.58 6.19
CA GLU A 68 -1.84 -6.83 6.55
C GLU A 68 -1.52 -6.90 8.05
N LEU A 69 -2.54 -6.67 8.89
CA LEU A 69 -2.40 -6.57 10.36
C LEU A 69 -3.29 -7.57 11.11
N HIS A 70 -3.96 -8.49 10.43
CA HIS A 70 -4.83 -9.47 11.09
C HIS A 70 -4.49 -10.90 10.70
N THR A 71 -5.11 -11.84 11.41
CA THR A 71 -4.98 -13.27 11.14
C THR A 71 -5.68 -13.64 9.81
N PRO A 72 -5.33 -14.79 9.21
CA PRO A 72 -6.03 -15.29 8.03
C PRO A 72 -7.54 -15.43 8.21
N ASP A 73 -8.00 -15.80 9.40
CA ASP A 73 -9.43 -16.05 9.67
C ASP A 73 -10.22 -14.75 9.77
N GLU A 74 -9.67 -13.73 10.44
CA GLU A 74 -10.26 -12.38 10.46
C GLU A 74 -10.33 -11.79 9.04
N ALA A 75 -9.29 -11.99 8.23
CA ALA A 75 -9.27 -11.55 6.84
C ALA A 75 -10.31 -12.27 5.97
N ARG A 76 -10.52 -13.58 6.17
CA ARG A 76 -11.61 -14.33 5.50
C ARG A 76 -12.98 -13.83 5.91
N ALA A 77 -13.20 -13.56 7.19
CA ALA A 77 -14.46 -13.04 7.70
C ALA A 77 -14.80 -11.68 7.05
N ALA A 78 -13.84 -10.75 7.02
CA ALA A 78 -14.01 -9.44 6.38
C ALA A 78 -14.33 -9.57 4.87
N ALA A 79 -13.66 -10.49 4.17
CA ALA A 79 -13.90 -10.74 2.75
C ALA A 79 -15.32 -11.30 2.48
N LEU A 80 -15.81 -12.20 3.33
CA LEU A 80 -17.16 -12.74 3.23
C LEU A 80 -18.24 -11.66 3.46
N GLU A 81 -18.01 -10.75 4.40
CA GLU A 81 -18.89 -9.60 4.63
C GLU A 81 -18.98 -8.71 3.39
N ILE A 82 -17.83 -8.34 2.80
CA ILE A 82 -17.79 -7.53 1.59
C ILE A 82 -18.40 -8.26 0.39
N ALA A 83 -18.19 -9.57 0.26
CA ALA A 83 -18.84 -10.36 -0.78
C ALA A 83 -20.37 -10.33 -0.65
N ALA A 84 -20.90 -10.44 0.56
CA ALA A 84 -22.35 -10.41 0.82
C ALA A 84 -22.99 -9.04 0.50
N LEU A 85 -22.26 -7.94 0.68
CA LEU A 85 -22.71 -6.60 0.28
C LEU A 85 -22.81 -6.44 -1.24
N ASN A 86 -21.92 -7.09 -1.99
CA ASN A 86 -21.92 -7.04 -3.46
C ASN A 86 -22.91 -8.04 -4.08
N MET A 87 -23.03 -9.23 -3.48
CA MET A 87 -23.94 -10.29 -3.93
C MET A 87 -24.55 -11.00 -2.72
N SER A 88 -25.72 -10.51 -2.29
CA SER A 88 -26.45 -11.07 -1.14
C SER A 88 -26.83 -12.53 -1.34
N GLY A 89 -26.64 -13.35 -0.30
CA GLY A 89 -27.03 -14.76 -0.30
C GLY A 89 -28.53 -14.99 -0.52
N GLU A 90 -29.40 -14.08 -0.07
CA GLU A 90 -30.86 -14.17 -0.26
C GLU A 90 -31.28 -14.20 -1.73
N LYS A 91 -30.56 -13.46 -2.58
CA LYS A 91 -30.87 -13.33 -4.00
C LYS A 91 -30.08 -14.28 -4.89
N TYR A 92 -28.83 -14.56 -4.52
CA TYR A 92 -27.88 -15.26 -5.39
C TYR A 92 -27.35 -16.57 -4.80
N GLY A 93 -27.81 -17.00 -3.63
CA GLY A 93 -27.25 -18.14 -2.89
C GLY A 93 -25.82 -17.89 -2.41
N THR A 94 -25.15 -18.95 -1.94
CA THR A 94 -23.78 -18.85 -1.43
C THR A 94 -22.77 -18.73 -2.58
N VAL A 95 -22.36 -17.50 -2.89
CA VAL A 95 -21.42 -17.22 -4.01
C VAL A 95 -19.93 -17.37 -3.63
N LEU A 96 -19.62 -17.29 -2.34
CA LEU A 96 -18.26 -17.34 -1.79
C LEU A 96 -18.26 -18.03 -0.43
N THR A 97 -17.26 -18.88 -0.19
CA THR A 97 -16.99 -19.49 1.11
C THR A 97 -15.55 -19.21 1.57
N GLY A 98 -15.25 -19.45 2.84
CA GLY A 98 -13.89 -19.26 3.38
C GLY A 98 -12.82 -20.11 2.68
N GLU A 99 -13.19 -21.27 2.12
CA GLU A 99 -12.29 -22.16 1.37
C GLU A 99 -11.93 -21.63 -0.02
N ASP A 100 -12.80 -20.78 -0.57
CA ASP A 100 -12.58 -20.12 -1.86
C ASP A 100 -11.63 -18.90 -1.75
N ILE A 101 -11.17 -18.58 -0.53
CA ILE A 101 -10.21 -17.50 -0.22
C ILE A 101 -8.88 -18.12 0.20
N LYS A 102 -7.88 -18.00 -0.68
CA LYS A 102 -6.55 -18.60 -0.50
C LYS A 102 -5.49 -17.53 -0.42
N PHE A 103 -4.67 -17.55 0.64
CA PHE A 103 -3.47 -16.72 0.75
C PHE A 103 -2.28 -17.42 0.11
N GLY A 104 -1.31 -16.65 -0.35
CA GLY A 104 -0.17 -17.20 -1.06
C GLY A 104 0.75 -16.16 -1.68
N HIS A 105 1.53 -16.63 -2.65
CA HIS A 105 2.50 -15.86 -3.42
C HIS A 105 2.01 -15.74 -4.86
N TRP A 106 2.16 -14.55 -5.45
CA TRP A 106 1.86 -14.31 -6.86
C TRP A 106 3.15 -14.10 -7.64
N ASP A 107 3.43 -15.00 -8.58
CA ASP A 107 4.49 -14.83 -9.56
C ASP A 107 3.91 -14.13 -10.80
N ARG A 108 4.35 -12.89 -11.05
CA ARG A 108 3.90 -12.07 -12.19
C ARG A 108 4.40 -12.59 -13.53
N ASP A 109 5.60 -13.15 -13.58
CA ASP A 109 6.21 -13.60 -14.83
C ASP A 109 5.64 -14.96 -15.25
N ALA A 110 5.43 -15.85 -14.28
CA ALA A 110 4.79 -17.15 -14.52
C ALA A 110 3.26 -17.10 -14.52
N GLN A 111 2.66 -15.97 -14.10
CA GLN A 111 1.21 -15.81 -13.84
C GLN A 111 0.66 -16.95 -12.98
N LEU A 112 1.41 -17.31 -11.93
CA LEU A 112 1.14 -18.48 -11.09
C LEU A 112 0.91 -18.07 -9.64
N PHE A 113 -0.21 -18.53 -9.08
CA PHE A 113 -0.50 -18.38 -7.67
C PHE A 113 -0.08 -19.63 -6.90
N THR A 114 0.80 -19.48 -5.91
CA THR A 114 1.25 -20.57 -5.04
C THR A 114 0.64 -20.39 -3.65
N VAL A 115 -0.16 -21.35 -3.19
CA VAL A 115 -0.86 -21.26 -1.90
C VAL A 115 0.13 -21.36 -0.75
N ASP A 116 0.09 -20.38 0.13
CA ASP A 116 0.79 -20.34 1.41
C ASP A 116 -0.12 -19.66 2.44
N PRO A 117 -0.75 -20.42 3.36
CA PRO A 117 -1.69 -19.87 4.34
C PRO A 117 -1.09 -18.84 5.28
N ALA A 118 0.24 -18.85 5.47
CA ALA A 118 0.94 -17.91 6.34
C ALA A 118 1.34 -16.63 5.60
N SER A 119 1.31 -16.62 4.26
CA SER A 119 1.70 -15.47 3.46
C SER A 119 0.77 -14.27 3.66
N ARG A 120 1.33 -13.07 3.42
CA ARG A 120 0.64 -11.78 3.34
C ARG A 120 0.84 -11.12 1.96
N ASP A 121 1.44 -11.85 1.02
CA ASP A 121 1.93 -11.28 -0.23
C ASP A 121 0.84 -11.25 -1.30
N ALA A 122 -0.04 -12.25 -1.34
CA ALA A 122 -1.16 -12.29 -2.26
C ALA A 122 -2.36 -13.07 -1.72
N VAL A 123 -3.52 -12.79 -2.30
CA VAL A 123 -4.76 -13.52 -2.06
C VAL A 123 -5.46 -13.83 -3.38
N LEU A 124 -5.91 -15.07 -3.53
CA LEU A 124 -6.78 -15.54 -4.61
C LEU A 124 -8.18 -15.75 -4.04
N VAL A 125 -9.17 -15.09 -4.63
CA VAL A 125 -10.59 -15.27 -4.33
C VAL A 125 -11.30 -15.82 -5.55
N SER A 126 -12.09 -16.88 -5.37
CA SER A 126 -12.89 -17.50 -6.45
C SER A 126 -14.37 -17.44 -6.12
N THR A 127 -15.15 -16.73 -6.93
CA THR A 127 -16.61 -16.66 -6.78
C THR A 127 -17.30 -17.58 -7.79
N LYS A 128 -18.40 -18.20 -7.36
CA LYS A 128 -19.11 -19.20 -8.19
C LYS A 128 -20.62 -19.16 -8.02
N ARG A 129 -21.31 -19.33 -9.15
CA ARG A 129 -22.73 -19.68 -9.24
C ARG A 129 -22.84 -20.93 -10.08
N ASN A 130 -23.23 -22.05 -9.46
CA ASN A 130 -23.36 -23.31 -10.15
C ASN A 130 -24.62 -24.06 -9.72
N ALA A 131 -25.17 -24.83 -10.64
CA ALA A 131 -26.34 -25.66 -10.41
C ALA A 131 -26.09 -26.69 -9.29
N ALA A 132 -24.87 -27.23 -9.21
CA ALA A 132 -24.48 -28.22 -8.21
C ALA A 132 -24.55 -27.70 -6.76
N ALA A 133 -24.29 -26.42 -6.52
CA ALA A 133 -24.44 -25.77 -5.20
C ALA A 133 -25.83 -25.12 -5.02
N GLY A 134 -26.76 -25.34 -5.95
CA GLY A 134 -28.12 -24.80 -5.89
C GLY A 134 -28.20 -23.28 -6.10
N ASN A 135 -27.18 -22.68 -6.72
CA ASN A 135 -27.11 -21.23 -6.97
C ASN A 135 -26.82 -20.86 -8.43
N GLY A 136 -27.12 -21.77 -9.35
CA GLY A 136 -26.93 -21.59 -10.80
C GLY A 136 -27.61 -20.34 -11.35
N VAL A 137 -27.11 -19.84 -12.48
CA VAL A 137 -27.72 -18.70 -13.18
C VAL A 137 -28.89 -19.21 -13.99
N THR A 138 -30.12 -18.90 -13.57
CA THR A 138 -31.33 -19.32 -14.27
C THR A 138 -31.38 -18.77 -15.70
N THR A 139 -31.75 -19.62 -16.65
CA THR A 139 -32.02 -19.23 -18.04
C THR A 139 -33.47 -18.80 -18.21
N TYR A 140 -33.71 -17.96 -19.20
CA TYR A 140 -35.03 -17.51 -19.59
C TYR A 140 -35.58 -18.40 -20.71
N MET A 141 -35.02 -18.30 -21.91
CA MET A 141 -35.59 -18.94 -23.11
C MET A 141 -35.04 -20.34 -23.36
N LEU A 142 -33.78 -20.61 -22.99
CA LEU A 142 -33.19 -21.94 -23.10
C LEU A 142 -33.82 -22.94 -22.12
N GLY A 143 -34.54 -22.46 -21.09
CA GLY A 143 -35.40 -23.30 -20.26
C GLY A 143 -36.44 -24.08 -21.06
N LEU A 144 -36.92 -23.53 -22.20
CA LEU A 144 -37.88 -24.19 -23.09
C LEU A 144 -37.35 -25.47 -23.74
N ILE A 145 -36.02 -25.64 -23.80
CA ILE A 145 -35.35 -26.83 -24.32
C ILE A 145 -34.67 -27.65 -23.21
N GLY A 146 -35.06 -27.41 -21.95
CA GLY A 146 -34.57 -28.15 -20.78
C GLY A 146 -33.20 -27.70 -20.25
N LYS A 147 -32.68 -26.56 -20.70
CA LYS A 147 -31.45 -25.95 -20.14
C LYS A 147 -31.84 -24.82 -19.21
N ASN A 148 -32.10 -25.15 -17.94
CA ASN A 148 -32.67 -24.22 -16.95
C ASN A 148 -31.64 -23.34 -16.23
N GLU A 149 -30.37 -23.75 -16.19
CA GLU A 149 -29.33 -23.06 -15.42
C GLU A 149 -27.96 -23.11 -16.12
N TRP A 150 -27.15 -22.08 -15.85
CA TRP A 150 -25.76 -21.95 -16.30
C TRP A 150 -24.84 -21.87 -15.09
N ASP A 151 -23.65 -22.46 -15.26
CA ASP A 151 -22.57 -22.38 -14.29
C ASP A 151 -21.61 -21.26 -14.69
N VAL A 152 -21.35 -20.35 -13.77
CA VAL A 152 -20.47 -19.19 -13.97
C VAL A 152 -19.53 -19.06 -12.79
N THR A 153 -18.25 -18.88 -13.10
CA THR A 153 -17.20 -18.62 -12.12
C THR A 153 -16.38 -17.40 -12.52
N SER A 154 -15.89 -16.68 -11.52
CA SER A 154 -14.97 -15.56 -11.65
C SER A 154 -13.93 -15.63 -10.54
N GLY A 155 -12.80 -14.96 -10.73
CA GLY A 155 -11.73 -14.98 -9.75
C GLY A 155 -10.89 -13.73 -9.82
N SER A 156 -10.26 -13.39 -8.70
CA SER A 156 -9.43 -12.21 -8.56
C SER A 156 -8.20 -12.55 -7.73
N VAL A 157 -7.05 -12.06 -8.17
CA VAL A 157 -5.80 -12.12 -7.40
C VAL A 157 -5.42 -10.69 -7.05
N PHE A 158 -5.25 -10.42 -5.77
CA PHE A 158 -4.64 -9.19 -5.28
C PHE A 158 -3.27 -9.49 -4.70
N GLU A 159 -2.33 -8.59 -4.91
CA GLU A 159 -0.99 -8.68 -4.35
C GLU A 159 -0.63 -7.42 -3.55
N THR A 160 0.24 -7.62 -2.57
CA THR A 160 0.90 -6.60 -1.79
C THR A 160 2.11 -6.07 -2.56
N TYR A 161 2.29 -4.76 -2.56
CA TYR A 161 3.50 -4.11 -3.07
C TYR A 161 3.84 -2.89 -2.20
N TYR A 162 5.09 -2.45 -2.27
CA TYR A 162 5.57 -1.26 -1.59
C TYR A 162 6.02 -0.25 -2.65
N PRO A 163 5.36 0.92 -2.77
CA PRO A 163 5.74 1.91 -3.77
C PRO A 163 7.16 2.41 -3.49
N THR A 164 7.97 2.52 -4.55
CA THR A 164 9.37 2.97 -4.47
C THR A 164 9.52 4.31 -3.72
N CYS A 165 8.53 5.20 -3.86
CA CYS A 165 8.51 6.51 -3.19
C CYS A 165 8.56 6.45 -1.66
N PHE A 166 8.07 5.37 -1.05
CA PHE A 166 8.15 5.18 0.41
C PHE A 166 9.38 4.39 0.83
N ARG A 167 10.09 3.77 -0.12
CA ARG A 167 11.36 3.09 0.11
C ARG A 167 12.53 4.05 0.08
N GLU A 168 12.59 4.88 -0.96
CA GLU A 168 13.62 5.91 -1.12
C GLU A 168 13.03 7.08 -1.90
N GLY A 169 12.98 8.24 -1.27
CA GLY A 169 12.32 9.39 -1.87
C GLY A 169 11.84 10.44 -0.89
N PHE A 170 11.23 11.47 -1.47
CA PHE A 170 10.65 12.62 -0.78
C PHE A 170 9.14 12.62 -0.99
N VAL A 171 8.41 12.47 0.11
CA VAL A 171 6.95 12.33 0.08
C VAL A 171 6.30 13.32 1.05
N ALA A 172 5.31 14.08 0.59
CA ALA A 172 4.57 15.02 1.43
C ALA A 172 3.07 15.00 1.16
N GLN A 173 2.25 15.28 2.18
CA GLN A 173 0.81 15.49 2.00
C GLN A 173 0.48 16.82 1.31
N ASP A 174 1.21 17.89 1.65
CA ASP A 174 1.00 19.19 1.04
C ASP A 174 2.01 19.38 -0.09
N ARG A 175 3.05 20.21 0.07
CA ARG A 175 4.03 20.48 -0.99
C ARG A 175 5.35 19.75 -0.73
N VAL A 176 6.00 19.28 -1.80
CA VAL A 176 7.46 19.05 -1.80
C VAL A 176 8.15 20.20 -2.53
N ASP A 177 8.99 20.96 -1.84
CA ASP A 177 9.80 22.04 -2.41
C ASP A 177 11.25 21.58 -2.55
N MET A 178 11.76 21.71 -3.77
CA MET A 178 13.12 21.35 -4.12
C MET A 178 13.86 22.59 -4.62
N GLN A 179 14.97 22.89 -3.96
CA GLN A 179 15.83 24.00 -4.33
C GLN A 179 16.65 23.70 -5.59
N SER A 180 17.64 24.54 -5.89
CA SER A 180 18.38 24.52 -7.16
C SER A 180 19.59 23.60 -7.13
N ASN A 181 20.02 23.09 -8.29
CA ASN A 181 21.28 22.36 -8.49
C ASN A 181 21.38 21.00 -7.77
N ALA A 182 20.27 20.28 -7.62
CA ALA A 182 20.27 18.90 -7.16
C ALA A 182 20.39 17.89 -8.32
N TYR A 183 21.00 16.75 -8.03
CA TYR A 183 21.11 15.62 -8.96
C TYR A 183 20.38 14.40 -8.42
N PHE A 184 19.34 13.93 -9.12
CA PHE A 184 18.54 12.77 -8.70
C PHE A 184 18.91 11.53 -9.52
N THR A 185 19.37 10.50 -8.83
CA THR A 185 19.76 9.22 -9.46
C THR A 185 18.55 8.35 -9.77
N LYS A 186 18.69 7.47 -10.76
CA LYS A 186 17.64 6.54 -11.20
C LYS A 186 17.05 5.76 -10.03
N GLY A 187 15.72 5.79 -9.93
CA GLY A 187 14.96 5.07 -8.88
C GLY A 187 14.50 5.97 -7.74
N PHE A 188 15.12 7.14 -7.55
CA PHE A 188 14.66 8.13 -6.59
C PHE A 188 13.25 8.62 -6.97
N CYS A 189 12.37 8.78 -5.99
CA CYS A 189 11.02 9.26 -6.23
C CYS A 189 10.71 10.50 -5.38
N ILE A 190 10.05 11.47 -6.01
CA ILE A 190 9.46 12.63 -5.39
C ILE A 190 7.95 12.55 -5.58
N HIS A 191 7.21 12.70 -4.49
CA HIS A 191 5.77 12.65 -4.51
C HIS A 191 5.13 13.69 -3.58
N SER A 192 4.10 14.37 -4.08
CA SER A 192 3.24 15.22 -3.28
C SER A 192 1.78 14.88 -3.55
N GLN A 193 0.94 14.95 -2.52
CA GLN A 193 -0.52 14.83 -2.67
C GLN A 193 -1.21 16.14 -3.11
N ASN A 194 -0.46 17.23 -3.28
CA ASN A 194 -0.94 18.53 -3.77
C ASN A 194 -0.13 18.93 -5.02
N HIS A 195 1.09 19.43 -4.86
CA HIS A 195 1.99 19.80 -5.94
C HIS A 195 3.47 19.70 -5.53
N VAL A 196 4.34 19.56 -6.54
CA VAL A 196 5.79 19.66 -6.36
C VAL A 196 6.25 21.02 -6.87
N SER A 197 7.09 21.71 -6.11
CA SER A 197 7.78 22.93 -6.51
C SER A 197 9.25 22.62 -6.77
N VAL A 198 9.75 22.99 -7.94
CA VAL A 198 11.12 22.75 -8.36
C VAL A 198 11.74 24.05 -8.83
N SER A 199 12.87 24.42 -8.20
CA SER A 199 13.68 25.57 -8.63
C SER A 199 14.48 25.24 -9.92
N SER A 200 15.62 25.89 -10.16
CA SER A 200 16.37 25.75 -11.43
C SER A 200 17.62 24.88 -11.30
N GLY A 201 18.12 24.34 -12.40
CA GLY A 201 19.44 23.68 -12.45
C GLY A 201 19.46 22.24 -11.94
N ASN A 202 18.30 21.62 -11.73
CA ASN A 202 18.22 20.24 -11.27
C ASN A 202 18.40 19.26 -12.43
N THR A 203 18.93 18.08 -12.13
CA THR A 203 19.08 16.98 -13.12
C THR A 203 18.37 15.74 -12.61
N PHE A 204 17.51 15.16 -13.46
CA PHE A 204 16.73 13.96 -13.18
C PHE A 204 17.17 12.85 -14.14
N GLU A 205 17.79 11.80 -13.62
CA GLU A 205 18.13 10.63 -14.43
C GLU A 205 16.89 9.89 -14.95
N GLN A 206 17.08 9.11 -16.01
CA GLN A 206 16.02 8.26 -16.53
C GLN A 206 15.59 7.22 -15.49
N GLY A 207 14.33 7.28 -15.09
CA GLY A 207 13.75 6.41 -14.06
C GLY A 207 13.55 7.09 -12.71
N VAL A 208 13.95 8.37 -12.56
CA VAL A 208 13.43 9.22 -11.49
C VAL A 208 11.94 9.47 -11.71
N VAL A 209 11.18 9.51 -10.64
CA VAL A 209 9.74 9.80 -10.66
C VAL A 209 9.48 11.10 -9.92
N VAL A 210 8.78 12.03 -10.55
CA VAL A 210 8.19 13.21 -9.90
C VAL A 210 6.68 13.10 -10.10
N SER A 211 5.94 12.91 -9.01
CA SER A 211 4.52 12.59 -9.09
C SER A 211 3.66 13.48 -8.19
N MET A 212 2.48 13.82 -8.70
CA MET A 212 1.44 14.56 -7.99
C MET A 212 0.09 14.24 -8.65
N PRO A 213 -1.07 14.58 -8.04
CA PRO A 213 -2.37 14.23 -8.60
C PRO A 213 -2.58 14.72 -10.04
N ASP A 214 -2.10 15.93 -10.33
CA ASP A 214 -2.07 16.51 -11.67
C ASP A 214 -0.70 17.14 -11.94
N ARG A 215 0.08 16.56 -12.84
CA ARG A 215 1.43 17.05 -13.19
C ARG A 215 1.47 18.48 -13.72
N ARG A 216 0.33 19.08 -14.08
CA ARG A 216 0.23 20.48 -14.52
C ARG A 216 0.30 21.46 -13.36
N ASP A 217 0.09 21.00 -12.13
CA ASP A 217 0.18 21.81 -10.92
C ASP A 217 1.62 21.98 -10.44
N ILE A 218 2.60 21.43 -11.17
CA ILE A 218 4.01 21.62 -10.85
C ILE A 218 4.37 23.12 -10.86
N GLU A 219 4.98 23.58 -9.77
CA GLU A 219 5.48 24.94 -9.67
C GLU A 219 6.91 25.00 -10.20
N LEU A 220 7.12 25.85 -11.21
CA LEU A 220 8.40 26.02 -11.89
C LEU A 220 8.68 27.49 -12.15
N PRO A 221 9.96 27.92 -12.14
CA PRO A 221 10.33 29.21 -12.71
C PRO A 221 10.07 29.22 -14.22
N SER A 222 10.09 30.41 -14.83
CA SER A 222 9.82 30.56 -16.28
C SER A 222 10.76 29.74 -17.18
N SER A 223 11.98 29.45 -16.72
CA SER A 223 12.96 28.61 -17.41
C SER A 223 12.91 27.13 -16.98
N GLY A 224 11.96 26.72 -16.12
CA GLY A 224 12.02 25.48 -15.35
C GLY A 224 12.25 24.23 -16.19
N TYR A 225 11.50 24.02 -17.27
CA TYR A 225 11.69 22.86 -18.15
C TYR A 225 13.00 22.88 -18.94
N THR A 226 13.59 24.06 -19.16
CA THR A 226 14.88 24.21 -19.84
C THR A 226 16.04 24.05 -18.86
N SER A 227 15.89 24.56 -17.63
CA SER A 227 16.92 24.51 -16.60
C SER A 227 16.93 23.20 -15.82
N ASN A 228 15.87 22.40 -15.87
CA ASN A 228 15.76 21.12 -15.18
C ASN A 228 15.79 19.96 -16.17
N SER A 229 16.98 19.40 -16.38
CA SER A 229 17.19 18.31 -17.35
C SER A 229 16.48 17.02 -16.90
N GLY A 230 15.74 16.36 -17.79
CA GLY A 230 15.03 15.10 -17.51
C GLY A 230 13.72 15.23 -16.73
N LEU A 231 13.36 16.43 -16.24
CA LEU A 231 12.14 16.65 -15.45
C LEU A 231 10.86 16.25 -16.21
N SER A 232 10.74 16.65 -17.49
CA SER A 232 9.57 16.34 -18.33
C SER A 232 9.33 14.83 -18.43
N ASP A 233 10.40 14.04 -18.51
CA ASP A 233 10.34 12.59 -18.60
C ASP A 233 10.09 11.94 -17.23
N ALA A 234 10.41 12.61 -16.13
CA ALA A 234 10.18 12.14 -14.77
C ALA A 234 8.73 12.38 -14.29
N LEU A 235 8.01 13.34 -14.89
CA LEU A 235 6.67 13.75 -14.43
C LEU A 235 5.58 12.70 -14.65
N ARG A 236 4.82 12.38 -13.59
CA ARG A 236 3.72 11.41 -13.60
C ARG A 236 2.51 11.95 -12.86
N ASP A 237 1.33 11.65 -13.39
CA ASP A 237 0.07 11.81 -12.64
C ASP A 237 -0.08 10.62 -11.69
N GLY A 238 -0.38 10.87 -10.43
CA GLY A 238 -0.55 9.83 -9.44
C GLY A 238 -0.83 10.37 -8.05
N SER A 239 -1.60 9.63 -7.27
CA SER A 239 -1.84 9.93 -5.86
C SER A 239 -1.68 8.67 -5.02
N TYR A 240 -1.18 8.84 -3.80
CA TYR A 240 -1.08 7.82 -2.78
C TYR A 240 -1.83 8.26 -1.53
N GLN A 241 -2.50 7.34 -0.87
CA GLN A 241 -2.79 7.56 0.55
C GLN A 241 -1.49 7.31 1.32
N LEU A 242 -0.91 8.31 1.99
CA LEU A 242 0.35 8.14 2.75
C LEU A 242 0.11 7.29 4.01
N ARG A 243 -0.10 5.98 3.82
CA ARG A 243 -0.54 5.05 4.86
C ARG A 243 0.44 4.96 6.03
N ILE A 244 1.73 5.18 5.79
CA ILE A 244 2.77 5.14 6.82
C ILE A 244 2.55 6.22 7.91
N LEU A 245 1.96 7.36 7.58
CA LEU A 245 1.62 8.39 8.56
C LEU A 245 0.55 7.89 9.55
N ASN A 246 -0.40 7.09 9.06
CA ASN A 246 -1.43 6.46 9.90
C ASN A 246 -0.87 5.31 10.75
N ARG A 247 0.38 4.87 10.50
CA ARG A 247 1.07 3.82 11.27
C ARG A 247 1.91 4.37 12.41
N ILE A 248 2.07 5.67 12.57
CA ILE A 248 2.88 6.25 13.65
C ILE A 248 2.45 5.72 15.03
N ASP A 249 1.13 5.66 15.28
CA ASP A 249 0.61 5.12 16.53
C ASP A 249 0.81 3.61 16.68
N ASP A 250 0.70 2.85 15.58
CA ASP A 250 0.99 1.42 15.57
C ASP A 250 2.48 1.12 15.83
N ILE A 251 3.38 1.92 15.26
CA ILE A 251 4.83 1.83 15.50
C ILE A 251 5.13 2.10 16.98
N ILE A 252 4.56 3.17 17.54
CA ILE A 252 4.71 3.48 18.97
C ILE A 252 4.18 2.34 19.83
N ARG A 253 3.00 1.80 19.52
CA ARG A 253 2.37 0.68 20.24
C ARG A 253 3.23 -0.58 20.19
N GLY A 254 3.73 -0.94 19.01
CA GLY A 254 4.60 -2.09 18.76
C GLY A 254 5.95 -2.02 19.47
N ILE A 255 6.35 -0.84 19.95
CA ILE A 255 7.57 -0.63 20.73
C ILE A 255 7.28 -0.53 22.22
N THR A 256 6.21 0.17 22.60
CA THR A 256 5.98 0.59 23.99
C THR A 256 5.12 -0.37 24.79
N THR A 257 3.96 -0.77 24.24
CA THR A 257 2.96 -1.58 24.96
C THR A 257 3.03 -3.05 24.58
N SER A 258 3.38 -3.34 23.33
CA SER A 258 3.33 -4.70 22.79
C SER A 258 4.62 -5.10 22.06
N PRO A 259 5.80 -5.04 22.71
CA PRO A 259 7.10 -5.30 22.06
C PRO A 259 7.27 -6.72 21.52
N ASN A 260 6.51 -7.69 22.03
CA ASN A 260 6.52 -9.09 21.59
C ASN A 260 5.30 -9.46 20.74
N ASP A 261 4.54 -8.47 20.26
CA ASP A 261 3.41 -8.72 19.36
C ASP A 261 3.89 -9.40 18.07
N PRO A 262 3.30 -10.52 17.64
CA PRO A 262 3.77 -11.29 16.49
C PRO A 262 3.60 -10.54 15.15
N GLN A 263 2.82 -9.45 15.10
CA GLN A 263 2.55 -8.69 13.89
C GLN A 263 3.34 -7.38 13.86
N VAL A 264 3.37 -6.63 14.97
CA VAL A 264 3.97 -5.28 15.04
C VAL A 264 5.04 -5.13 16.12
N GLY A 265 5.39 -6.18 16.85
CA GLY A 265 6.30 -6.09 18.00
C GLY A 265 7.77 -5.98 17.60
N ILE A 266 8.48 -4.98 18.11
CA ILE A 266 9.89 -4.73 17.78
C ILE A 266 10.86 -5.88 18.13
N MET A 267 10.45 -6.82 18.99
CA MET A 267 11.26 -7.98 19.40
C MET A 267 10.74 -9.32 18.91
N ALA A 268 9.61 -9.37 18.22
CA ALA A 268 9.06 -10.61 17.69
C ALA A 268 9.67 -10.92 16.31
N PRO A 269 10.47 -12.00 16.15
CA PRO A 269 11.00 -12.37 14.84
C PRO A 269 9.86 -12.60 13.84
N GLY A 270 9.97 -12.00 12.66
CA GLY A 270 8.94 -12.08 11.62
C GLY A 270 7.80 -11.07 11.75
N SER A 271 7.79 -10.22 12.78
CA SER A 271 6.91 -9.05 12.82
C SER A 271 7.39 -7.97 11.85
N LEU A 272 6.50 -7.04 11.50
CA LEU A 272 6.79 -5.93 10.60
C LEU A 272 7.86 -4.97 11.16
N TYR A 273 7.97 -4.85 12.48
CA TYR A 273 8.84 -3.85 13.13
C TYR A 273 10.03 -4.48 13.85
N TYR A 274 10.29 -5.77 13.63
CA TYR A 274 11.36 -6.49 14.29
C TYR A 274 12.72 -5.79 14.13
N ARG A 275 13.50 -5.75 15.22
CA ARG A 275 14.88 -5.27 15.23
C ARG A 275 15.78 -6.30 15.92
N PRO A 276 16.65 -7.00 15.17
CA PRO A 276 17.46 -8.10 15.72
C PRO A 276 18.50 -7.63 16.75
N TYR A 277 18.89 -6.34 16.71
CA TYR A 277 19.82 -5.77 17.67
C TYR A 277 19.19 -5.49 19.04
N ILE A 278 17.87 -5.51 19.18
CA ILE A 278 17.19 -5.34 20.47
C ILE A 278 17.07 -6.69 21.17
N THR A 279 17.81 -6.84 22.26
CA THR A 279 17.92 -8.12 22.98
C THR A 279 17.09 -8.15 24.26
N ASN A 280 16.61 -7.00 24.74
CA ASN A 280 15.79 -6.92 25.96
C ASN A 280 14.74 -5.80 25.89
N ALA A 281 13.48 -6.19 26.01
CA ALA A 281 12.30 -5.31 25.94
C ALA A 281 12.14 -4.41 27.16
N THR A 282 12.77 -4.75 28.28
CA THR A 282 12.60 -4.05 29.55
C THR A 282 13.14 -2.63 29.39
N PRO A 283 12.26 -1.61 29.41
CA PRO A 283 12.65 -0.25 29.08
C PRO A 283 13.53 0.34 30.18
N ILE A 284 14.53 1.12 29.77
CA ILE A 284 15.33 1.95 30.66
C ILE A 284 14.72 3.33 30.70
N THR A 285 14.21 3.76 31.85
CA THR A 285 13.68 5.11 32.01
C THR A 285 14.80 6.12 32.21
N VAL A 286 14.84 7.15 31.36
CA VAL A 286 15.75 8.30 31.45
C VAL A 286 14.93 9.53 31.81
N LYS A 287 15.09 10.05 33.03
CA LYS A 287 14.42 11.30 33.43
C LYS A 287 15.28 12.48 32.95
N ALA A 288 14.75 13.26 32.00
CA ALA A 288 15.47 14.37 31.37
C ALA A 288 14.88 15.75 31.67
N GLN A 289 13.90 15.84 32.57
CA GLN A 289 13.27 17.09 32.97
C GLN A 289 14.29 18.11 33.47
N GLY A 290 14.25 19.32 32.92
CA GLY A 290 15.15 20.43 33.27
C GLY A 290 16.60 20.28 32.78
N ALA A 291 16.98 19.16 32.17
CA ALA A 291 18.33 18.92 31.69
C ALA A 291 18.45 19.25 30.20
N THR A 292 19.39 20.10 29.78
CA THR A 292 19.65 20.32 28.34
C THR A 292 20.64 19.28 27.79
N SER A 293 21.69 18.98 28.57
CA SER A 293 22.67 17.94 28.24
C SER A 293 22.26 16.62 28.89
N LEU A 294 22.28 15.55 28.11
CA LEU A 294 21.98 14.21 28.59
C LEU A 294 23.24 13.56 29.17
N ASP A 295 23.07 12.44 29.87
CA ASP A 295 24.17 11.58 30.33
C ASP A 295 24.24 10.34 29.42
N SER A 296 25.31 10.23 28.64
CA SER A 296 25.50 9.15 27.66
C SER A 296 25.55 7.77 28.32
N SER A 297 25.94 7.69 29.60
CA SER A 297 26.01 6.42 30.33
C SER A 297 24.63 5.78 30.55
N LYS A 298 23.54 6.56 30.43
CA LYS A 298 22.15 6.07 30.56
C LYS A 298 21.63 5.38 29.31
N PHE A 299 22.32 5.52 28.17
CA PHE A 299 21.94 4.92 26.90
C PHE A 299 22.79 3.67 26.68
N LYS A 300 22.13 2.52 26.52
CA LYS A 300 22.76 1.20 26.41
C LYS A 300 22.40 0.54 25.08
N THR A 301 23.36 -0.14 24.48
CA THR A 301 23.12 -0.91 23.26
C THR A 301 22.18 -2.10 23.54
N GLY A 302 21.38 -2.45 22.54
CA GLY A 302 20.39 -3.53 22.55
C GLY A 302 19.18 -3.32 23.45
N ARG A 303 18.89 -2.07 23.85
CA ARG A 303 17.84 -1.72 24.82
C ARG A 303 16.88 -0.66 24.28
N ILE A 304 15.67 -0.69 24.83
CA ILE A 304 14.64 0.34 24.65
C ILE A 304 14.77 1.37 25.78
N HIS A 305 14.75 2.66 25.46
CA HIS A 305 14.87 3.76 26.40
C HIS A 305 13.63 4.63 26.33
N PHE A 306 13.03 4.92 27.49
CA PHE A 306 11.93 5.87 27.62
C PHE A 306 12.44 7.12 28.29
N MET A 307 12.55 8.19 27.51
CA MET A 307 12.99 9.48 28.02
C MET A 307 11.80 10.38 28.27
N GLU A 308 11.60 10.77 29.53
CA GLU A 308 10.49 11.64 29.95
C GLU A 308 10.97 13.06 30.23
N CYS A 309 10.26 14.03 29.65
CA CYS A 309 10.48 15.45 29.81
C CYS A 309 9.37 16.16 30.60
N LYS A 310 8.11 15.73 30.47
CA LYS A 310 6.90 16.28 31.14
C LYS A 310 6.92 17.81 31.34
N ASN A 311 6.29 18.52 30.40
CA ASN A 311 6.15 19.99 30.36
C ASN A 311 7.46 20.76 30.13
N ASP A 312 8.52 20.08 29.69
CA ASP A 312 9.78 20.72 29.33
C ASP A 312 9.74 21.23 27.89
N MET A 313 10.01 22.53 27.75
CA MET A 313 10.08 23.22 26.48
C MET A 313 11.53 23.32 25.96
N SER A 314 12.53 22.84 26.69
CA SER A 314 13.90 22.81 26.20
C SER A 314 14.12 21.64 25.24
N HIS A 315 14.96 21.86 24.23
CA HIS A 315 15.54 20.74 23.50
C HIS A 315 16.46 19.91 24.41
N LYS A 316 16.48 18.59 24.18
CA LYS A 316 17.44 17.64 24.76
C LYS A 316 18.51 17.36 23.73
N GLN A 317 19.74 17.74 24.06
CA GLN A 317 20.82 17.80 23.10
C GLN A 317 21.66 16.51 23.11
N PHE A 318 21.83 15.93 21.92
CA PHE A 318 22.83 14.90 21.63
C PHE A 318 23.94 15.54 20.80
N GLY A 319 25.16 15.67 21.35
CA GLY A 319 26.28 16.31 20.67
C GLY A 319 27.53 15.44 20.63
N ALA A 320 28.69 16.07 20.46
CA ALA A 320 29.98 15.38 20.44
C ALA A 320 30.16 14.40 21.61
N GLY A 321 30.52 13.15 21.29
CA GLY A 321 30.72 12.08 22.26
C GLY A 321 29.46 11.29 22.63
N PHE A 322 28.29 11.65 22.09
CA PHE A 322 27.09 10.80 22.16
C PHE A 322 27.06 9.77 21.04
N SER A 323 26.81 8.52 21.42
CA SER A 323 26.65 7.39 20.50
C SER A 323 25.33 6.70 20.77
N LEU A 324 24.40 6.82 19.82
CA LEU A 324 23.10 6.15 19.81
C LEU A 324 23.19 4.99 18.82
N VAL A 325 23.68 3.85 19.32
CA VAL A 325 23.98 2.68 18.48
C VAL A 325 23.19 1.46 18.96
N ASN A 326 22.59 0.72 18.03
CA ASN A 326 21.84 -0.51 18.31
C ASN A 326 20.76 -0.32 19.38
N MET A 327 19.96 0.74 19.30
CA MET A 327 19.03 1.08 20.40
C MET A 327 17.74 1.73 19.93
N VAL A 328 16.74 1.70 20.82
CA VAL A 328 15.46 2.38 20.60
C VAL A 328 15.31 3.47 21.65
N LEU A 329 14.94 4.66 21.22
CA LEU A 329 14.60 5.80 22.08
C LEU A 329 13.15 6.20 21.80
N VAL A 330 12.29 6.16 22.81
CA VAL A 330 10.94 6.74 22.76
C VAL A 330 10.85 7.86 23.77
N THR A 331 10.30 9.00 23.38
CA THR A 331 10.28 10.19 24.24
C THR A 331 9.10 11.12 23.97
N ASP A 332 8.74 11.95 24.95
CA ASP A 332 7.86 13.12 24.79
C ASP A 332 8.65 14.45 24.65
N CYS A 333 9.99 14.35 24.62
CA CYS A 333 10.91 15.48 24.54
C CYS A 333 11.06 16.02 23.12
N ARG A 334 11.42 17.31 23.02
CA ARG A 334 12.04 17.87 21.83
C ARG A 334 13.51 17.48 21.79
N LEU A 335 14.01 16.98 20.67
CA LEU A 335 15.39 16.53 20.54
C LEU A 335 16.18 17.49 19.66
N GLN A 336 17.37 17.85 20.11
CA GLN A 336 18.35 18.57 19.31
C GLN A 336 19.55 17.67 19.03
N PHE A 337 19.88 17.49 17.77
CA PHE A 337 21.09 16.82 17.34
C PHE A 337 22.13 17.88 17.02
N ALA A 338 23.30 17.77 17.63
CA ALA A 338 24.43 18.66 17.44
C ALA A 338 25.59 17.90 16.79
N ALA A 339 26.54 18.64 16.21
CA ALA A 339 27.67 18.08 15.51
C ALA A 339 28.48 17.09 16.38
N GLY A 340 28.89 15.99 15.76
CA GLY A 340 29.71 14.93 16.38
C GLY A 340 28.94 13.86 17.14
N ALA A 341 27.59 13.87 17.13
CA ALA A 341 26.80 12.72 17.57
C ALA A 341 26.85 11.60 16.52
N VAL A 342 26.94 10.34 16.97
CA VAL A 342 26.91 9.15 16.12
C VAL A 342 25.57 8.45 16.31
N ILE A 343 24.79 8.29 15.23
CA ILE A 343 23.48 7.65 15.27
C ILE A 343 23.45 6.56 14.20
N GLN A 344 23.42 5.29 14.62
CA GLN A 344 23.49 4.12 13.72
C GLN A 344 22.66 2.98 14.31
N ASP A 345 21.97 2.21 13.46
CA ASP A 345 21.12 1.09 13.92
C ASP A 345 20.18 1.51 15.06
N ALA A 346 19.51 2.64 14.88
CA ALA A 346 18.73 3.28 15.92
C ALA A 346 17.32 3.62 15.47
N VAL A 347 16.35 3.41 16.35
CA VAL A 347 14.98 3.89 16.19
C VAL A 347 14.75 5.01 17.20
N ILE A 348 14.49 6.22 16.72
CA ILE A 348 14.25 7.40 17.56
C ILE A 348 12.83 7.88 17.31
N ILE A 349 12.02 7.85 18.36
CA ILE A 349 10.62 8.21 18.32
C ILE A 349 10.33 9.31 19.32
N THR A 350 9.65 10.34 18.87
CA THR A 350 9.12 11.37 19.76
C THR A 350 7.62 11.57 19.55
N THR A 351 6.87 11.58 20.64
CA THR A 351 5.44 11.90 20.67
C THR A 351 5.18 13.39 20.80
N ASN A 352 6.23 14.20 20.89
CA ASN A 352 6.14 15.65 20.92
C ASN A 352 5.60 16.18 19.58
N ALA A 353 4.60 17.06 19.63
CA ALA A 353 3.94 17.60 18.45
C ALA A 353 4.49 18.97 18.00
N ASP A 354 5.58 19.46 18.61
CA ASP A 354 6.18 20.75 18.26
C ASP A 354 6.75 20.72 16.82
N PRO A 355 6.66 21.84 16.06
CA PRO A 355 7.26 21.92 14.73
C PRO A 355 8.77 21.66 14.69
N LYS A 356 9.47 21.85 15.82
CA LYS A 356 10.90 21.53 15.98
C LYS A 356 11.09 20.36 16.94
N SER A 357 10.26 19.32 16.79
CA SER A 357 10.33 18.11 17.59
C SER A 357 11.67 17.39 17.39
N PHE A 358 12.13 17.28 16.15
CA PHE A 358 13.53 17.02 15.84
C PHE A 358 14.16 18.29 15.29
N TYR A 359 15.30 18.66 15.86
CA TYR A 359 15.97 19.90 15.52
C TYR A 359 17.47 19.68 15.37
N SER A 360 18.07 20.38 14.40
CA SER A 360 19.51 20.55 14.34
C SER A 360 19.84 21.92 13.76
N SER A 361 20.81 22.58 14.36
CA SER A 361 21.39 23.84 13.88
C SER A 361 22.84 23.69 13.41
N SER A 362 23.36 22.45 13.35
CA SER A 362 24.72 22.14 12.97
C SER A 362 24.76 20.90 12.08
N ASP A 363 25.90 20.64 11.46
CA ASP A 363 26.06 19.45 10.61
C ASP A 363 25.77 18.18 11.40
N ILE A 364 24.96 17.28 10.81
CA ILE A 364 24.60 15.99 11.41
C ILE A 364 24.85 14.85 10.44
N VAL A 365 25.18 13.69 11.00
CA VAL A 365 25.30 12.43 10.27
C VAL A 365 24.29 11.46 10.87
N ILE A 366 23.38 10.99 10.03
CA ILE A 366 22.33 10.04 10.37
C ILE A 366 22.61 8.76 9.58
N GLY A 367 22.85 7.67 10.30
CA GLY A 367 23.23 6.42 9.70
C GLY A 367 24.72 6.31 9.39
N ARG A 368 25.11 5.18 8.81
CA ARG A 368 26.50 4.85 8.49
C ARG A 368 26.73 5.03 6.99
N ASP A 369 27.73 5.83 6.65
CA ASP A 369 28.23 5.93 5.28
C ASP A 369 29.06 4.67 4.96
N ASP A 370 28.42 3.70 4.33
CA ASP A 370 29.01 2.41 3.96
C ASP A 370 28.63 1.95 2.55
N ASN A 371 28.26 2.91 1.68
CA ASN A 371 27.86 2.67 0.29
C ASN A 371 26.70 1.64 0.22
N CYS A 372 25.60 1.98 0.90
CA CYS A 372 24.36 1.19 0.96
C CYS A 372 24.53 -0.24 1.52
N ALA A 373 25.47 -0.48 2.43
CA ALA A 373 25.59 -1.79 3.04
C ALA A 373 24.47 -2.05 4.04
N VAL A 374 24.22 -3.33 4.34
CA VAL A 374 23.15 -3.72 5.27
C VAL A 374 23.43 -3.22 6.69
N GLY A 375 22.41 -2.65 7.32
CA GLY A 375 22.49 -2.11 8.68
C GLY A 375 23.06 -0.69 8.71
N GLY A 376 23.32 -0.17 9.91
CA GLY A 376 23.78 1.21 10.11
C GLY A 376 22.68 2.26 9.94
N GLY A 377 21.55 1.93 9.29
CA GLY A 377 20.42 2.83 9.07
C GLY A 377 19.72 3.33 10.33
N VAL A 378 19.02 4.44 10.22
CA VAL A 378 18.31 5.09 11.34
C VAL A 378 16.87 5.39 10.95
N GLN A 379 15.93 5.05 11.83
CA GLN A 379 14.52 5.41 11.66
C GLN A 379 14.13 6.47 12.70
N MET A 380 13.76 7.65 12.21
CA MET A 380 13.28 8.77 13.01
C MET A 380 11.78 8.96 12.79
N VAL A 381 10.98 8.87 13.86
CA VAL A 381 9.52 9.03 13.79
C VAL A 381 9.08 10.12 14.77
N THR A 382 8.30 11.10 14.30
CA THR A 382 7.79 12.18 15.15
C THR A 382 6.31 12.49 14.89
N LYS A 383 5.56 12.80 15.96
CA LYS A 383 4.22 13.40 15.87
C LYS A 383 4.25 14.90 15.56
N GLY A 384 5.40 15.54 15.65
CA GLY A 384 5.64 16.95 15.34
C GLY A 384 6.32 17.12 14.00
N GLY A 385 7.11 18.20 13.89
CA GLY A 385 7.90 18.51 12.70
C GLY A 385 9.40 18.26 12.89
N VAL A 386 10.12 18.38 11.79
CA VAL A 386 11.58 18.21 11.70
C VAL A 386 12.19 19.46 11.08
N VAL A 387 13.18 20.05 11.76
CA VAL A 387 13.93 21.19 11.24
C VAL A 387 15.43 20.93 11.37
N PHE A 388 16.06 20.58 10.27
CA PHE A 388 17.51 20.43 10.15
C PHE A 388 18.07 21.58 9.32
N ALA A 389 18.42 22.67 10.01
CA ALA A 389 18.78 23.95 9.42
C ALA A 389 20.23 24.03 8.89
N ALA A 390 21.00 22.96 9.06
CA ALA A 390 22.39 22.83 8.62
C ALA A 390 22.56 21.54 7.83
N LYS A 391 23.80 21.23 7.39
CA LYS A 391 24.09 20.12 6.47
C LYS A 391 23.71 18.77 7.08
N VAL A 392 22.73 18.10 6.48
CA VAL A 392 22.34 16.73 6.80
C VAL A 392 23.09 15.78 5.89
N ASN A 393 23.78 14.82 6.49
CA ASN A 393 24.23 13.61 5.80
C ASN A 393 23.38 12.46 6.35
N ALA A 394 22.68 11.75 5.47
CA ALA A 394 21.76 10.68 5.83
C ALA A 394 21.98 9.47 4.92
N TYR A 395 22.26 8.34 5.55
CA TYR A 395 22.63 7.08 4.88
C TYR A 395 21.72 5.96 5.40
N GLY A 396 21.03 5.24 4.52
CA GLY A 396 20.14 4.13 4.90
C GLY A 396 19.06 4.56 5.92
N SER A 397 18.56 5.79 5.82
CA SER A 397 17.80 6.42 6.90
C SER A 397 16.39 6.83 6.49
N GLN A 398 15.45 6.71 7.42
CA GLN A 398 14.06 7.08 7.23
C GLN A 398 13.63 8.15 8.23
N ILE A 399 12.93 9.17 7.76
CA ILE A 399 12.33 10.22 8.58
C ILE A 399 10.84 10.25 8.28
N ILE A 400 10.01 9.99 9.30
CA ILE A 400 8.55 10.08 9.23
C ILE A 400 8.10 11.15 10.21
N ALA A 401 7.49 12.22 9.72
CA ALA A 401 6.94 13.29 10.54
C ALA A 401 5.45 13.47 10.26
N ALA A 402 4.63 13.59 11.31
CA ALA A 402 3.23 13.95 11.13
C ALA A 402 3.04 15.45 10.78
N GLY A 403 4.01 16.30 11.14
CA GLY A 403 4.07 17.70 10.74
C GLY A 403 5.03 17.97 9.58
N ASP A 404 5.42 19.23 9.42
CA ASP A 404 6.31 19.69 8.35
C ASP A 404 7.75 19.21 8.56
N ILE A 405 8.46 19.02 7.45
CA ILE A 405 9.89 18.71 7.43
C ILE A 405 10.61 19.80 6.63
N SER A 406 11.65 20.39 7.21
CA SER A 406 12.56 21.31 6.54
C SER A 406 13.99 20.83 6.78
N MET A 407 14.73 20.55 5.71
CA MET A 407 16.09 20.04 5.80
C MET A 407 17.01 20.66 4.75
N THR A 408 18.26 20.92 5.16
CA THR A 408 19.34 21.30 4.26
C THR A 408 20.27 20.11 4.08
N ALA A 409 20.19 19.41 2.95
CA ALA A 409 21.09 18.31 2.65
C ALA A 409 22.49 18.83 2.30
N ASN A 410 23.52 18.09 2.73
CA ASN A 410 24.89 18.33 2.26
C ASN A 410 25.03 17.85 0.81
N ALA A 411 25.97 18.45 0.07
CA ALA A 411 26.33 17.91 -1.24
C ALA A 411 26.90 16.50 -1.07
N ASP A 412 26.33 15.52 -1.78
CA ASP A 412 26.72 14.11 -1.78
C ASP A 412 26.61 13.40 -0.41
N GLY A 413 25.83 13.97 0.51
CA GLY A 413 25.62 13.41 1.85
C GLY A 413 24.39 12.52 1.98
N ILE A 414 23.65 12.25 0.89
CA ILE A 414 22.37 11.53 0.95
C ILE A 414 22.41 10.29 0.08
N GLU A 415 22.31 9.12 0.71
CA GLU A 415 22.24 7.82 0.04
C GLU A 415 21.20 6.93 0.71
N GLY A 416 20.21 6.44 -0.03
CA GLY A 416 19.20 5.56 0.54
C GLY A 416 18.41 6.26 1.64
N VAL A 417 17.58 7.24 1.27
CA VAL A 417 16.80 8.01 2.25
C VAL A 417 15.33 8.04 1.89
N ALA A 418 14.47 7.82 2.88
CA ALA A 418 13.02 7.96 2.77
C ALA A 418 12.52 9.05 3.73
N VAL A 419 12.01 10.15 3.19
CA VAL A 419 11.44 11.24 3.97
C VAL A 419 9.95 11.35 3.68
N VAL A 420 9.13 11.21 4.73
CA VAL A 420 7.67 11.29 4.63
C VAL A 420 7.15 12.35 5.60
N SER A 421 6.52 13.38 5.05
CA SER A 421 5.93 14.49 5.78
C SER A 421 4.40 14.45 5.73
N GLY A 422 3.75 14.64 6.88
CA GLY A 422 2.31 14.84 7.00
C GLY A 422 1.85 16.25 6.64
N GLY A 423 2.79 17.18 6.44
CA GLY A 423 2.54 18.52 5.93
C GLY A 423 3.41 18.79 4.70
N LYS A 424 4.24 19.83 4.78
CA LYS A 424 5.18 20.25 3.74
C LYS A 424 6.55 19.58 3.91
N LEU A 425 7.28 19.43 2.82
CA LEU A 425 8.65 18.96 2.80
C LEU A 425 9.51 19.94 2.00
N ASP A 426 10.35 20.70 2.70
CA ASP A 426 11.28 21.64 2.10
C ASP A 426 12.70 21.06 2.13
N VAL A 427 13.27 20.79 0.96
CA VAL A 427 14.61 20.23 0.83
C VAL A 427 15.50 21.23 0.10
N THR A 428 16.45 21.79 0.85
CA THR A 428 17.53 22.60 0.28
C THR A 428 18.74 21.71 0.04
N SER A 429 19.22 21.60 -1.20
CA SER A 429 20.40 20.80 -1.53
C SER A 429 21.16 21.41 -2.71
N ASN A 430 22.45 21.10 -2.80
CA ASN A 430 23.32 21.44 -3.92
C ASN A 430 24.20 20.23 -4.30
N GLY A 431 23.66 19.01 -4.22
CA GLY A 431 24.41 17.80 -4.57
C GLY A 431 23.53 16.61 -4.95
N ALA A 432 24.15 15.44 -5.00
CA ALA A 432 23.49 14.22 -5.45
C ALA A 432 22.64 13.55 -4.36
N PHE A 433 21.51 13.00 -4.80
CA PHE A 433 20.66 12.11 -4.03
C PHE A 433 20.83 10.69 -4.58
N GLY A 434 21.58 9.88 -3.83
CA GLY A 434 21.89 8.49 -4.17
C GLY A 434 20.71 7.55 -3.91
N PHE A 435 20.54 6.57 -4.79
CA PHE A 435 19.54 5.52 -4.69
C PHE A 435 20.22 4.17 -4.44
N CYS A 436 19.83 3.49 -3.36
CA CYS A 436 20.39 2.23 -2.90
C CYS A 436 19.59 0.99 -3.37
N GLY A 437 18.44 1.17 -4.03
CA GLY A 437 17.60 0.04 -4.45
C GLY A 437 17.00 -0.77 -3.30
N GLY A 438 16.90 -0.18 -2.11
CA GLY A 438 16.46 -0.82 -0.87
C GLY A 438 17.58 -1.40 -0.01
N ALA A 439 18.82 -1.41 -0.48
CA ALA A 439 19.97 -1.85 0.33
C ALA A 439 20.29 -0.81 1.42
N GLY A 440 20.56 -1.27 2.65
CA GLY A 440 20.73 -0.40 3.83
C GLY A 440 19.43 0.17 4.39
N MET A 441 18.28 -0.14 3.76
CA MET A 441 16.94 0.37 4.10
C MET A 441 16.00 -0.71 4.65
N GLU A 442 16.53 -1.88 5.02
CA GLU A 442 15.79 -3.08 5.41
C GLU A 442 15.04 -2.90 6.74
N SER A 443 15.45 -1.91 7.54
CA SER A 443 14.82 -1.58 8.81
C SER A 443 13.75 -0.49 8.70
N ASN A 444 13.39 -0.05 7.49
CA ASN A 444 12.37 0.98 7.35
C ASN A 444 10.99 0.50 7.82
N PHE A 445 10.23 1.44 8.38
CA PHE A 445 8.82 1.23 8.59
C PHE A 445 8.10 1.38 7.26
N GLU A 446 7.48 0.30 6.81
CA GLU A 446 6.70 0.27 5.57
C GLU A 446 5.21 0.07 5.88
N ALA A 447 4.37 0.56 4.97
CA ALA A 447 2.95 0.24 4.93
C ALA A 447 2.66 -0.40 3.58
N ALA A 448 1.98 -1.54 3.59
CA ALA A 448 1.66 -2.27 2.37
C ALA A 448 0.72 -1.45 1.47
N TYR A 449 0.80 -1.67 0.16
CA TYR A 449 -0.20 -1.23 -0.81
C TYR A 449 -0.71 -2.45 -1.56
N PHE A 450 -1.92 -2.36 -2.09
CA PHE A 450 -2.58 -3.49 -2.72
C PHE A 450 -2.99 -3.15 -4.13
N ARG A 451 -2.81 -4.10 -5.03
CA ARG A 451 -3.23 -3.96 -6.43
C ARG A 451 -3.76 -5.27 -6.95
N LEU A 452 -4.65 -5.18 -7.93
CA LEU A 452 -5.06 -6.32 -8.73
C LEU A 452 -3.83 -6.83 -9.51
N ALA A 453 -3.54 -8.12 -9.37
CA ALA A 453 -2.59 -8.81 -10.21
C ALA A 453 -3.12 -8.84 -11.65
N ARG A 454 -2.24 -8.54 -12.62
CA ARG A 454 -2.56 -8.53 -14.05
C ARG A 454 -1.79 -9.63 -14.76
#